data_AF-A0A6P9AW42-F1
#
_entry.id   AF-A0A6P9AW42-F1
#
_cell.length_a   1.000
_cell.length_b   1.000
_cell.length_c   1.000
_cell.angle_alpha   90.00
_cell.angle_beta   90.00
_cell.angle_gamma   90.00
#
_symmetry.space_group_name_H-M   'P 1'
#
loop_
_entity.id
_entity.type
_entity.pdbx_description
1 polymer ?
#
loop_
_entity_poly.entity_id
_entity_poly.type
_entity_poly.pdbx_seq_one_letter_code
_entity_poly.pdbx_strand_id
1 'polypeptide(L)'
;MQVLSRLFFILVVLCACGILYFLLCPRLCSSLCWLSCQPREGKEDRLAQSLKTARFEGYISVPDGKPLAQVPCHQCAVVSSSGQMLGSRSGKEIDAKDCVLRMNQAPTLGYEEDVGSRSTLRVVSHTSIPLLLRNQSYFFKQSCDTTYIIWGPPRMMSREKIGLVYRTLAKIKEMYPAVRLYTLTEQTMARCDELFQLETGKNR
;
A
#
# COMPACT_ATOMS: atom_id res chain seq x y z
N MET A 1 45.89 4.44 -41.74
CA MET A 1 45.23 3.20 -41.22
C MET A 1 45.15 3.13 -39.68
N GLN A 2 46.16 3.57 -38.93
CA GLN A 2 46.15 3.45 -37.45
C GLN A 2 45.11 4.33 -36.73
N VAL A 3 44.82 5.53 -37.22
CA VAL A 3 43.85 6.47 -36.58
C VAL A 3 42.40 5.97 -36.72
N LEU A 4 42.05 5.41 -37.89
CA LEU A 4 40.72 4.85 -38.14
C LEU A 4 40.45 3.62 -37.26
N SER A 5 41.46 2.76 -37.07
CA SER A 5 41.39 1.60 -36.19
C SER A 5 41.20 2.00 -34.73
N ARG A 6 41.87 3.06 -34.26
CA ARG A 6 41.69 3.60 -32.90
C ARG A 6 40.30 4.20 -32.69
N LEU A 7 39.79 4.97 -33.65
CA LEU A 7 38.43 5.53 -33.59
C LEU A 7 37.37 4.43 -33.57
N PHE A 8 37.53 3.39 -34.40
CA PHE A 8 36.64 2.24 -34.41
C PHE A 8 36.65 1.51 -33.06
N PHE A 9 37.83 1.28 -32.47
CA PHE A 9 37.94 0.65 -31.16
C PHE A 9 37.28 1.46 -30.04
N ILE A 10 37.45 2.79 -30.05
CA ILE A 10 36.81 3.68 -29.08
C ILE A 10 35.28 3.62 -29.23
N LEU A 11 34.77 3.62 -30.46
CA LEU A 11 33.33 3.57 -30.73
C LEU A 11 32.71 2.24 -30.26
N VAL A 12 33.42 1.13 -30.47
CA VAL A 12 33.02 -0.20 -30.00
C VAL A 12 33.01 -0.26 -28.47
N VAL A 13 34.03 0.29 -27.80
CA VAL A 13 34.09 0.33 -26.33
C VAL A 13 32.97 1.21 -25.76
N LEU A 14 32.69 2.37 -26.35
CA LEU A 14 31.60 3.24 -25.89
C LEU A 14 30.22 2.59 -26.08
N CYS A 15 29.99 1.90 -27.20
CA CYS A 15 28.77 1.11 -27.40
C CYS A 15 28.65 -0.03 -26.40
N ALA A 16 29.73 -0.79 -26.17
CA ALA A 16 29.73 -1.90 -25.21
C ALA A 16 29.47 -1.41 -23.77
N CYS A 17 30.10 -0.31 -23.36
CA CYS A 17 29.85 0.33 -22.07
C CYS A 17 28.42 0.87 -21.95
N GLY A 18 27.88 1.46 -23.02
CA GLY A 18 26.48 1.91 -23.08
C GLY A 18 25.50 0.75 -22.89
N ILE A 19 25.69 -0.35 -23.62
CA ILE A 19 24.86 -1.57 -23.51
C ILE A 19 24.98 -2.16 -22.11
N LEU A 20 26.20 -2.27 -21.57
CA LEU A 20 26.43 -2.81 -20.23
C LEU A 20 25.77 -1.93 -19.15
N TYR A 21 25.81 -0.61 -19.30
CA TYR A 21 25.11 0.33 -18.42
C TYR A 21 23.59 0.14 -18.48
N PHE A 22 23.00 0.01 -19.68
CA PHE A 22 21.57 -0.26 -19.85
C PHE A 22 21.15 -1.62 -19.26
N LEU A 23 22.02 -2.64 -19.29
CA LEU A 23 21.74 -3.96 -18.73
C LEU A 23 21.92 -4.01 -17.20
N LEU A 24 22.87 -3.25 -16.64
CA LEU A 24 23.18 -3.25 -15.20
C LEU A 24 22.36 -2.21 -14.41
N CYS A 25 21.98 -1.09 -15.03
CA CYS A 25 21.23 -0.02 -14.38
C CYS A 25 19.87 -0.48 -13.78
N PRO A 26 19.06 -1.33 -14.44
CA PRO A 26 17.83 -1.86 -13.85
C PRO A 26 18.08 -2.73 -12.61
N ARG A 27 19.22 -3.45 -12.57
CA ARG A 27 19.62 -4.30 -11.43
C ARG A 27 20.16 -3.50 -10.25
N LEU A 28 20.86 -2.39 -10.51
CA LEU A 28 21.29 -1.45 -9.47
C LEU A 28 20.13 -0.59 -8.95
N CYS A 29 19.23 -0.14 -9.83
CA CYS A 29 18.11 0.70 -9.44
C CYS A 29 17.06 -0.08 -8.64
N SER A 30 16.87 -1.37 -8.96
CA SER A 30 16.13 -2.28 -8.09
C SER A 30 16.81 -2.40 -6.73
N SER A 31 18.10 -2.77 -6.63
CA SER A 31 18.74 -2.92 -5.31
C SER A 31 18.72 -1.64 -4.44
N LEU A 32 18.91 -0.46 -5.03
CA LEU A 32 18.81 0.84 -4.33
C LEU A 32 17.37 1.19 -3.88
N CYS A 33 16.37 0.78 -4.66
CA CYS A 33 14.96 0.95 -4.29
C CYS A 33 14.57 0.01 -3.14
N TRP A 34 15.12 -1.21 -3.12
CA TRP A 34 14.96 -2.17 -2.01
C TRP A 34 15.58 -1.65 -0.71
N LEU A 35 16.75 -1.00 -0.73
CA LEU A 35 17.31 -0.37 0.48
C LEU A 35 16.47 0.81 1.00
N SER A 36 15.72 1.50 0.13
CA SER A 36 14.85 2.62 0.54
C SER A 36 13.53 2.18 1.19
N CYS A 37 13.18 0.90 1.11
CA CYS A 37 12.00 0.30 1.75
C CYS A 37 12.42 -0.92 2.57
N GLN A 38 13.27 -0.72 3.57
CA GLN A 38 13.34 -1.69 4.66
C GLN A 38 12.08 -1.51 5.52
N PRO A 39 11.25 -2.55 5.69
CA PRO A 39 10.28 -2.57 6.78
C PRO A 39 11.01 -2.24 8.07
N ARG A 40 10.43 -1.39 8.93
CA ARG A 40 10.95 -1.22 10.28
C ARG A 40 10.77 -2.55 11.01
N GLU A 41 11.81 -3.38 11.04
CA GLU A 41 11.91 -4.53 11.95
C GLU A 41 12.03 -3.99 13.38
N GLY A 42 10.88 -3.63 13.96
CA GLY A 42 10.77 -3.17 15.32
C GLY A 42 10.11 -4.22 16.20
N LYS A 43 10.92 -5.05 16.88
CA LYS A 43 10.53 -5.86 18.07
C LYS A 43 9.34 -6.84 17.96
N GLU A 44 8.67 -6.95 16.83
CA GLU A 44 7.44 -7.73 16.63
C GLU A 44 7.69 -9.24 16.43
N ASP A 45 8.95 -9.65 16.23
CA ASP A 45 9.30 -11.04 15.89
C ASP A 45 9.19 -12.04 17.04
N ARG A 46 9.25 -11.60 18.30
CA ARG A 46 9.13 -12.52 19.45
C ARG A 46 7.68 -12.79 19.89
N LEU A 47 6.74 -11.90 19.58
CA LEU A 47 5.32 -12.08 19.92
C LEU A 47 4.55 -12.76 18.78
N ALA A 48 4.98 -12.53 17.52
CA ALA A 48 4.38 -13.12 16.33
C ALA A 48 4.50 -14.66 16.26
N GLN A 49 5.46 -15.26 16.97
CA GLN A 49 5.65 -16.72 16.95
C GLN A 49 4.57 -17.53 17.71
N SER A 50 3.75 -16.89 18.56
CA SER A 50 2.71 -17.59 19.34
C SER A 50 1.28 -17.38 18.83
N LEU A 51 1.04 -16.42 17.94
CA LEU A 51 -0.32 -16.09 17.47
C LEU A 51 -0.58 -16.73 16.10
N LYS A 52 -1.62 -17.57 16.02
CA LYS A 52 -2.06 -18.13 14.73
C LYS A 52 -2.50 -16.99 13.82
N THR A 53 -1.91 -16.91 12.63
CA THR A 53 -2.33 -15.98 11.59
C THR A 53 -3.79 -16.25 11.23
N ALA A 54 -4.65 -15.24 11.38
CA ALA A 54 -6.03 -15.32 10.96
C ALA A 54 -6.13 -15.08 9.44
N ARG A 55 -7.04 -15.81 8.80
CA ARG A 55 -7.39 -15.62 7.39
C ARG A 55 -8.73 -14.92 7.31
N PHE A 56 -8.77 -13.80 6.59
CA PHE A 56 -9.96 -12.99 6.39
C PHE A 56 -10.50 -13.24 4.99
N GLU A 57 -11.48 -14.15 4.91
CA GLU A 57 -12.18 -14.45 3.66
C GLU A 57 -12.90 -13.20 3.13
N GLY A 58 -12.92 -13.05 1.80
CA GLY A 58 -13.55 -11.90 1.16
C GLY A 58 -12.65 -10.67 0.98
N TYR A 59 -11.45 -10.66 1.59
CA TYR A 59 -10.42 -9.65 1.37
C TYR A 59 -9.29 -10.26 0.55
N ILE A 60 -9.19 -9.89 -0.73
CA ILE A 60 -8.29 -10.55 -1.69
C ILE A 60 -7.15 -9.64 -2.12
N SER A 61 -5.94 -10.19 -2.20
CA SER A 61 -4.75 -9.43 -2.60
C SER A 61 -4.79 -9.03 -4.06
N VAL A 62 -4.20 -7.88 -4.38
CA VAL A 62 -3.95 -7.45 -5.76
C VAL A 62 -2.49 -7.76 -6.14
N PRO A 63 -2.21 -8.42 -7.29
CA PRO A 63 -3.16 -9.05 -8.22
C PRO A 63 -3.48 -10.53 -7.91
N ASP A 64 -2.82 -11.14 -6.92
CA ASP A 64 -2.79 -12.60 -6.76
C ASP A 64 -4.14 -13.23 -6.34
N GLY A 65 -5.05 -12.42 -5.78
CA GLY A 65 -6.36 -12.88 -5.32
C GLY A 65 -6.33 -13.73 -4.04
N LYS A 66 -5.20 -13.78 -3.34
CA LYS A 66 -5.05 -14.57 -2.12
C LYS A 66 -5.77 -13.89 -0.95
N PRO A 67 -6.42 -14.64 -0.05
CA PRO A 67 -7.05 -14.06 1.13
C PRO A 67 -6.05 -13.30 2.00
N LEU A 68 -6.52 -12.22 2.64
CA LEU A 68 -5.75 -11.49 3.63
C LEU A 68 -5.42 -12.41 4.80
N ALA A 69 -4.13 -12.55 5.07
CA ALA A 69 -3.61 -13.27 6.23
C ALA A 69 -2.89 -12.27 7.13
N GLN A 70 -3.35 -12.13 8.38
CA GLN A 70 -2.78 -11.20 9.35
C GLN A 70 -2.84 -11.78 10.76
N VAL A 71 -1.82 -11.47 11.57
CA VAL A 71 -1.86 -11.73 13.02
C VAL A 71 -2.93 -10.82 13.64
N PRO A 72 -3.93 -11.36 14.35
CA PRO A 72 -4.93 -10.54 15.04
C PRO A 72 -4.28 -9.58 16.03
N CYS A 73 -4.78 -8.36 16.07
CA CYS A 73 -4.35 -7.34 17.01
C CYS A 73 -5.10 -7.51 18.34
N HIS A 74 -4.43 -7.31 19.48
CA HIS A 74 -5.11 -7.35 20.78
C HIS A 74 -5.77 -6.01 21.09
N GLN A 75 -5.09 -4.91 20.80
CA GLN A 75 -5.62 -3.56 20.95
C GLN A 75 -5.50 -2.76 19.65
N CYS A 76 -6.59 -2.12 19.26
CA CYS A 76 -6.69 -1.33 18.05
C CYS A 76 -7.03 0.13 18.37
N ALA A 77 -6.44 1.07 17.61
CA ALA A 77 -6.93 2.44 17.49
C ALA A 77 -7.61 2.62 16.14
N VAL A 78 -8.86 3.08 16.12
CA VAL A 78 -9.53 3.54 14.89
C VAL A 78 -9.52 5.06 14.90
N VAL A 79 -8.77 5.66 13.99
CA VAL A 79 -8.52 7.10 14.00
C VAL A 79 -9.46 7.81 13.04
N SER A 80 -10.29 8.70 13.57
CA SER A 80 -11.19 9.55 12.80
C SER A 80 -10.41 10.58 11.96
N SER A 81 -10.93 10.91 10.79
CA SER A 81 -10.42 12.01 9.95
C SER A 81 -11.05 13.37 10.28
N SER A 82 -11.80 13.46 11.38
CA SER A 82 -12.47 14.69 11.82
C SER A 82 -11.48 15.77 12.25
N GLY A 83 -11.79 17.03 11.96
CA GLY A 83 -11.03 18.18 12.46
C GLY A 83 -11.04 18.29 13.99
N GLN A 84 -11.96 17.61 14.69
CA GLN A 84 -11.98 17.53 16.15
C GLN A 84 -10.77 16.80 16.74
N MET A 85 -10.00 16.07 15.93
CA MET A 85 -8.74 15.50 16.37
C MET A 85 -7.67 16.57 16.64
N LEU A 86 -7.77 17.76 16.04
CA LEU A 86 -6.77 18.81 16.17
C LEU A 86 -6.74 19.37 17.60
N GLY A 87 -5.56 19.40 18.21
CA GLY A 87 -5.35 19.80 19.61
C GLY A 87 -5.71 18.73 20.65
N SER A 88 -6.11 17.52 20.22
CA SER A 88 -6.43 16.41 21.12
C SER A 88 -5.20 15.82 21.83
N ARG A 89 -3.99 16.00 21.24
CA ARG A 89 -2.72 15.44 21.73
C ARG A 89 -2.76 13.93 21.98
N SER A 90 -3.62 13.22 21.24
CA SER A 90 -3.85 11.78 21.42
C SER A 90 -2.82 10.90 20.71
N GLY A 91 -1.85 11.48 20.01
CA GLY A 91 -0.96 10.74 19.10
C GLY A 91 -0.12 9.67 19.79
N LYS A 92 0.37 9.92 21.00
CA LYS A 92 1.12 8.92 21.78
C LYS A 92 0.25 7.74 22.21
N GLU A 93 -1.00 8.00 22.58
CA GLU A 93 -1.94 6.95 22.98
C GLU A 93 -2.34 6.08 21.78
N ILE A 94 -2.55 6.71 20.62
CA ILE A 94 -2.84 6.04 19.35
C ILE A 94 -1.66 5.14 18.94
N ASP A 95 -0.45 5.68 18.94
CA ASP A 95 0.75 4.94 18.52
C ASP A 95 1.16 3.84 19.51
N ALA A 96 0.61 3.83 20.73
CA ALA A 96 0.81 2.75 21.70
C ALA A 96 -0.03 1.49 21.42
N LYS A 97 -1.00 1.53 20.49
CA LYS A 97 -1.82 0.37 20.13
C LYS A 97 -1.07 -0.56 19.16
N ASP A 98 -1.43 -1.84 19.16
CA ASP A 98 -0.85 -2.83 18.26
C ASP A 98 -1.14 -2.45 16.81
N CYS A 99 -2.42 -2.15 16.53
CA CYS A 99 -2.90 -1.81 15.21
C CYS A 99 -3.56 -0.44 15.17
N VAL A 100 -3.15 0.38 14.20
CA VAL A 100 -3.75 1.70 13.95
C VAL A 100 -4.47 1.65 12.60
N LEU A 101 -5.79 1.85 12.64
CA LEU A 101 -6.67 1.85 11.48
C LEU A 101 -6.97 3.30 11.07
N ARG A 102 -6.76 3.62 9.79
CA ARG A 102 -7.04 4.94 9.21
C ARG A 102 -7.90 4.85 7.97
N MET A 103 -8.49 5.97 7.58
CA MET A 103 -9.43 6.04 6.46
C MET A 103 -8.89 6.94 5.34
N ASN A 104 -9.03 6.48 4.11
CA ASN A 104 -8.82 7.27 2.89
C ASN A 104 -7.46 8.01 2.90
N GLN A 105 -7.43 9.28 2.48
CA GLN A 105 -6.23 10.12 2.40
C GLN A 105 -5.89 10.89 3.68
N ALA A 106 -6.43 10.52 4.86
CA ALA A 106 -6.13 11.22 6.11
C ALA A 106 -4.63 11.17 6.43
N PRO A 107 -3.92 12.32 6.48
CA PRO A 107 -2.49 12.35 6.71
C PRO A 107 -2.15 12.16 8.20
N THR A 108 -0.92 11.75 8.45
CA THR A 108 -0.26 11.82 9.76
C THR A 108 0.79 12.89 9.81
N LEU A 109 1.46 13.14 8.68
CA LEU A 109 2.55 14.10 8.58
C LEU A 109 2.05 15.52 8.92
N GLY A 110 2.66 16.13 9.92
CA GLY A 110 2.28 17.46 10.44
C GLY A 110 1.14 17.45 11.47
N TYR A 111 0.63 16.27 11.84
CA TYR A 111 -0.45 16.07 12.81
C TYR A 111 -0.10 15.03 13.88
N GLU A 112 1.16 14.61 13.97
CA GLU A 112 1.60 13.45 14.75
C GLU A 112 1.27 13.58 16.24
N GLU A 113 1.31 14.80 16.78
CA GLU A 113 0.93 15.06 18.18
C GLU A 113 -0.52 14.65 18.47
N ASP A 114 -1.41 14.90 17.51
CA ASP A 114 -2.84 14.70 17.66
C ASP A 114 -3.28 13.31 17.21
N VAL A 115 -2.77 12.85 16.07
CA VAL A 115 -3.28 11.64 15.41
C VAL A 115 -2.28 10.49 15.39
N GLY A 116 -1.05 10.68 15.89
CA GLY A 116 0.01 9.69 15.85
C GLY A 116 0.66 9.59 14.47
N SER A 117 1.73 8.81 14.38
CA SER A 117 2.56 8.64 13.19
C SER A 117 2.33 7.31 12.46
N ARG A 118 1.80 6.29 13.15
CA ARG A 118 1.69 4.92 12.63
C ARG A 118 0.38 4.68 11.88
N SER A 119 0.41 3.72 10.95
CA SER A 119 -0.76 3.20 10.25
C SER A 119 -0.53 1.73 9.92
N THR A 120 -1.32 0.84 10.51
CA THR A 120 -1.22 -0.61 10.24
C THR A 120 -2.14 -1.01 9.11
N LEU A 121 -3.39 -0.53 9.15
CA LEU A 121 -4.37 -0.71 8.08
C LEU A 121 -4.96 0.63 7.65
N ARG A 122 -5.21 0.76 6.35
CA ARG A 122 -5.88 1.91 5.77
C ARG A 122 -7.02 1.44 4.88
N VAL A 123 -8.24 1.75 5.26
CA VAL A 123 -9.44 1.45 4.47
C VAL A 123 -9.71 2.63 3.55
N VAL A 124 -9.80 2.36 2.24
CA VAL A 124 -9.79 3.40 1.20
C VAL A 124 -10.97 3.19 0.26
N SER A 125 -11.79 4.22 0.08
CA SER A 125 -12.77 4.24 -1.00
C SER A 125 -12.06 4.33 -2.35
N HIS A 126 -12.60 3.65 -3.36
CA HIS A 126 -12.17 3.75 -4.75
C HIS A 126 -12.07 5.21 -5.24
N THR A 127 -12.93 6.10 -4.75
CA THR A 127 -12.92 7.54 -5.08
C THR A 127 -11.70 8.29 -4.51
N SER A 128 -11.06 7.76 -3.47
CA SER A 128 -9.86 8.35 -2.86
C SER A 128 -8.56 7.89 -3.53
N ILE A 129 -8.58 6.87 -4.41
CA ILE A 129 -7.37 6.39 -5.10
C ILE A 129 -6.65 7.49 -5.89
N PRO A 130 -7.35 8.35 -6.68
CA PRO A 130 -6.70 9.48 -7.34
C PRO A 130 -6.04 10.45 -6.36
N LEU A 131 -6.59 10.60 -5.15
CA LEU A 131 -6.03 11.49 -4.12
C LEU A 131 -4.76 10.90 -3.49
N LEU A 132 -4.73 9.59 -3.26
CA LEU A 132 -3.52 8.90 -2.78
C LEU A 132 -2.39 9.01 -3.82
N LEU A 133 -2.72 8.87 -5.11
CA LEU A 133 -1.74 8.98 -6.19
C LEU A 133 -1.08 10.37 -6.27
N ARG A 134 -1.80 11.45 -5.91
CA ARG A 134 -1.23 12.81 -5.83
C ARG A 134 -0.08 12.90 -4.83
N ASN A 135 -0.09 12.07 -3.79
CA ASN A 135 0.99 11.97 -2.80
C ASN A 135 1.50 10.53 -2.66
N GLN A 136 1.78 9.89 -3.79
CA GLN A 136 2.20 8.48 -3.85
C GLN A 136 3.49 8.20 -3.06
N SER A 137 4.41 9.16 -2.93
CA SER A 137 5.63 8.98 -2.13
C SER A 137 5.29 8.75 -0.65
N TYR A 138 4.39 9.56 -0.09
CA TYR A 138 3.93 9.40 1.29
C TYR A 138 3.17 8.08 1.49
N PHE A 139 2.19 7.79 0.63
CA PHE A 139 1.32 6.63 0.81
C PHE A 139 1.97 5.30 0.40
N PHE A 140 2.79 5.23 -0.64
CA PHE A 140 3.27 3.95 -1.18
C PHE A 140 4.77 3.70 -0.98
N LYS A 141 5.56 4.74 -0.72
CA LYS A 141 6.99 4.60 -0.43
C LYS A 141 7.28 4.71 1.07
N GLN A 142 6.87 5.80 1.70
CA GLN A 142 7.12 6.04 3.13
C GLN A 142 6.28 5.12 4.02
N SER A 143 5.03 4.87 3.64
CA SER A 143 4.08 4.00 4.36
C SER A 143 4.01 2.59 3.76
N CYS A 144 5.14 2.04 3.29
CA CYS A 144 5.17 0.76 2.59
C CYS A 144 4.77 -0.45 3.46
N ASP A 145 4.84 -0.29 4.79
CA ASP A 145 4.38 -1.25 5.79
C ASP A 145 2.86 -1.24 6.01
N THR A 146 2.13 -0.25 5.50
CA THR A 146 0.67 -0.15 5.66
C THR A 146 -0.05 -1.18 4.77
N THR A 147 -1.07 -1.85 5.32
CA THR A 147 -2.04 -2.64 4.53
C THR A 147 -3.16 -1.75 4.02
N TYR A 148 -3.36 -1.69 2.72
CA TYR A 148 -4.46 -0.97 2.10
C TYR A 148 -5.60 -1.92 1.78
N ILE A 149 -6.81 -1.60 2.24
CA ILE A 149 -8.05 -2.29 1.88
C ILE A 149 -8.92 -1.33 1.07
N ILE A 150 -9.07 -1.60 -0.23
CA ILE A 150 -9.77 -0.72 -1.16
C ILE A 150 -11.16 -1.29 -1.44
N TRP A 151 -12.18 -0.47 -1.23
CA TRP A 151 -13.58 -0.83 -1.48
C TRP A 151 -14.22 0.10 -2.51
N GLY A 152 -15.21 -0.39 -3.23
CA GLY A 152 -15.92 0.37 -4.26
C GLY A 152 -16.89 -0.48 -5.04
N PRO A 153 -17.64 0.13 -5.99
CA PRO A 153 -18.64 -0.59 -6.76
C PRO A 153 -17.99 -1.65 -7.67
N PRO A 154 -18.62 -2.81 -7.89
CA PRO A 154 -18.07 -3.91 -8.69
C PRO A 154 -17.58 -3.47 -10.06
N ARG A 155 -18.30 -2.58 -10.75
CA ARG A 155 -17.90 -2.05 -12.07
C ARG A 155 -16.49 -1.41 -12.09
N MET A 156 -16.05 -0.84 -10.97
CA MET A 156 -14.73 -0.18 -10.86
C MET A 156 -13.67 -1.10 -10.28
N MET A 157 -14.09 -2.05 -9.43
CA MET A 157 -13.21 -2.87 -8.60
C MET A 157 -13.04 -4.32 -9.10
N SER A 158 -13.86 -4.76 -10.05
CA SER A 158 -13.87 -6.15 -10.52
C SER A 158 -12.52 -6.52 -11.15
N ARG A 159 -11.94 -7.60 -10.67
CA ARG A 159 -10.74 -8.22 -11.24
C ARG A 159 -11.04 -8.84 -12.60
N GLU A 160 -12.14 -9.59 -12.69
CA GLU A 160 -12.54 -10.35 -13.88
C GLU A 160 -12.97 -9.41 -15.02
N LYS A 161 -13.77 -8.40 -14.70
CA LYS A 161 -14.26 -7.41 -15.69
C LYS A 161 -13.27 -6.27 -15.91
N ILE A 162 -12.07 -6.35 -15.33
CA ILE A 162 -10.99 -5.39 -15.48
C ILE A 162 -11.50 -3.96 -15.16
N GLY A 163 -11.97 -3.76 -13.94
CA GLY A 163 -12.45 -2.47 -13.47
C GLY A 163 -11.35 -1.39 -13.55
N LEU A 164 -11.73 -0.15 -13.82
CA LEU A 164 -10.78 0.95 -13.99
C LEU A 164 -9.88 1.13 -12.76
N VAL A 165 -10.45 1.07 -11.56
CA VAL A 165 -9.69 1.22 -10.31
C VAL A 165 -8.83 -0.02 -10.07
N TYR A 166 -9.35 -1.21 -10.35
CA TYR A 166 -8.55 -2.44 -10.23
C TYR A 166 -7.28 -2.40 -11.08
N ARG A 167 -7.36 -1.96 -12.35
CA ARG A 167 -6.17 -1.76 -13.21
C ARG A 167 -5.17 -0.80 -12.59
N THR A 168 -5.66 0.30 -12.03
CA THR A 168 -4.82 1.27 -11.35
C THR A 168 -4.12 0.65 -10.13
N LEU A 169 -4.81 -0.16 -9.33
CA LEU A 169 -4.21 -0.87 -8.20
C LEU A 169 -3.15 -1.87 -8.65
N ALA A 170 -3.39 -2.61 -9.74
CA ALA A 170 -2.39 -3.52 -10.30
C ALA A 170 -1.11 -2.77 -10.72
N LYS A 171 -1.24 -1.60 -11.38
CA LYS A 171 -0.10 -0.74 -11.72
C LYS A 171 0.62 -0.21 -10.49
N ILE A 172 -0.10 0.18 -9.44
CA ILE A 172 0.53 0.60 -8.17
C ILE A 172 1.34 -0.57 -7.58
N LYS A 173 0.81 -1.79 -7.60
CA LYS A 173 1.52 -2.98 -7.11
C LYS A 173 2.79 -3.27 -7.91
N GLU A 174 2.77 -3.08 -9.24
CA GLU A 174 3.94 -3.19 -10.09
C GLU A 174 5.01 -2.14 -9.74
N MET A 175 4.60 -0.89 -9.50
CA MET A 175 5.51 0.21 -9.14
C MET A 175 6.05 0.10 -7.71
N TYR A 176 5.24 -0.42 -6.78
CA TYR A 176 5.57 -0.55 -5.36
C TYR A 176 5.34 -1.99 -4.87
N PRO A 177 6.27 -2.93 -5.18
CA PRO A 177 6.07 -4.35 -4.91
C PRO A 177 5.89 -4.69 -3.42
N ALA A 178 6.47 -3.90 -2.52
CA ALA A 178 6.35 -4.08 -1.08
C ALA A 178 4.94 -3.73 -0.54
N VAL A 179 4.19 -2.86 -1.22
CA VAL A 179 2.90 -2.39 -0.73
C VAL A 179 1.88 -3.53 -0.70
N ARG A 180 1.17 -3.63 0.41
CA ARG A 180 0.13 -4.65 0.64
C ARG A 180 -1.22 -4.08 0.24
N LEU A 181 -1.69 -4.43 -0.96
CA LEU A 181 -2.98 -3.98 -1.50
C LEU A 181 -4.00 -5.12 -1.50
N TYR A 182 -5.18 -4.85 -0.95
CA TYR A 182 -6.30 -5.77 -0.89
C TYR A 182 -7.58 -5.09 -1.37
N THR A 183 -8.48 -5.87 -1.96
CA THR A 183 -9.83 -5.44 -2.34
C THR A 183 -10.86 -6.39 -1.75
N LEU A 184 -12.11 -5.93 -1.61
CA LEU A 184 -13.20 -6.82 -1.24
C LEU A 184 -13.67 -7.63 -2.46
N THR A 185 -14.10 -8.88 -2.24
CA THR A 185 -14.82 -9.66 -3.27
C THR A 185 -16.19 -9.03 -3.57
N GLU A 186 -16.74 -9.28 -4.76
CA GLU A 186 -18.07 -8.78 -5.14
C GLU A 186 -19.14 -9.27 -4.14
N GLN A 187 -19.05 -10.51 -3.66
CA GLN A 187 -19.94 -11.07 -2.64
C GLN A 187 -19.82 -10.34 -1.29
N THR A 188 -18.60 -10.04 -0.84
CA THR A 188 -18.39 -9.32 0.44
C THR A 188 -18.93 -7.91 0.35
N MET A 189 -18.71 -7.22 -0.78
CA MET A 189 -19.29 -5.90 -1.03
C MET A 189 -20.82 -5.93 -1.00
N ALA A 190 -21.44 -6.89 -1.68
CA ALA A 190 -22.90 -7.02 -1.69
C ALA A 190 -23.46 -7.27 -0.28
N ARG A 191 -22.80 -8.12 0.51
CA ARG A 191 -23.18 -8.35 1.92
C ARG A 191 -23.05 -7.09 2.77
N CYS A 192 -22.00 -6.29 2.58
CA CYS A 192 -21.86 -5.01 3.27
C CYS A 192 -22.98 -4.02 2.90
N ASP A 193 -23.39 -4.01 1.63
CA ASP A 193 -24.47 -3.13 1.16
C ASP A 193 -25.83 -3.57 1.74
N GLU A 194 -26.11 -4.88 1.78
CA GLU A 194 -27.30 -5.45 2.42
C GLU A 194 -27.36 -5.13 3.92
N LEU A 195 -26.25 -5.35 4.64
CA LEU A 195 -26.17 -5.04 6.07
C LEU A 195 -26.42 -3.55 6.33
N PHE A 196 -25.83 -2.66 5.52
CA PHE A 196 -26.06 -1.22 5.65
C PHE A 196 -27.54 -0.86 5.46
N GLN A 197 -28.19 -1.45 4.46
CA GLN A 197 -29.61 -1.23 4.20
C GLN A 197 -30.48 -1.76 5.34
N LEU A 198 -30.18 -2.94 5.86
CA LEU A 198 -30.89 -3.54 6.99
C LEU A 198 -30.84 -2.66 8.24
N GLU A 199 -29.65 -2.13 8.57
CA GLU A 199 -29.44 -1.33 9.78
C GLU A 199 -29.94 0.11 9.66
N THR A 200 -29.92 0.69 8.44
CA THR A 200 -30.19 2.13 8.24
C THR A 200 -31.49 2.42 7.51
N GLY A 201 -32.10 1.43 6.86
CA GLY A 201 -33.22 1.59 5.94
C GLY A 201 -32.87 2.33 4.65
N LYS A 202 -31.58 2.50 4.32
CA LYS A 202 -31.11 3.27 3.16
C LYS A 202 -30.20 2.44 2.26
N ASN A 203 -30.28 2.70 0.95
CA ASN A 203 -29.28 2.22 0.00
C ASN A 203 -28.01 3.08 0.10
N ARG A 204 -26.85 2.46 -0.12
CA ARG A 204 -25.55 3.13 -0.08
C ARG A 204 -25.20 3.82 -1.41
#